data_AF-A0A7Z0MGH7-F1
#
_entry.id   AF-A0A7Z0MGH7-F1
#
_cell.length_a   1.000
_cell.length_b   1.000
_cell.length_c   1.000
_cell.angle_alpha   90.00
_cell.angle_beta   90.00
_cell.angle_gamma   90.00
#
_symmetry.space_group_name_H-M   'P 1'
#
loop_
_entity.id
_entity.type
_entity.pdbx_description
1 polymer ?
#
loop_
_entity_poly.entity_id
_entity_poly.type
_entity_poly.pdbx_seq_one_letter_code
_entity_poly.pdbx_strand_id
1 'polypeptide(L)'
;MNHSLKFLTVVFAAITSLSAHAHSGHAHHGHQHSQQGDFGDAAKASAPDGVTVSDCWIRALPNRLPSAAYFTLNNSSAHDAALIGAQSKAFGKVMLHANTTVNGMAAMVHEDKVELPAGGSFEFAPGGHHVMLEQPASELEIGKSLPITFWFEEGRAITSDCEIRSAAGLK
;
A
#
# COMPACT_ATOMS: atom_id res chain seq x y z
N MET A 1 35.18 49.89 13.90
CA MET A 1 36.63 50.03 14.16
C MET A 1 37.00 49.04 15.26
N ASN A 2 38.14 48.37 15.06
CA ASN A 2 38.90 47.52 15.99
C ASN A 2 38.81 46.01 15.75
N HIS A 3 39.87 45.54 15.10
CA HIS A 3 40.30 44.19 14.78
C HIS A 3 40.53 43.31 16.03
N SER A 4 40.46 41.98 15.88
CA SER A 4 41.69 41.16 15.89
C SER A 4 41.39 39.69 15.59
N LEU A 5 42.00 39.21 14.51
CA LEU A 5 42.20 37.82 14.15
C LEU A 5 43.26 37.21 15.08
N LYS A 6 43.07 36.00 15.59
CA LYS A 6 44.16 35.16 16.10
C LYS A 6 43.93 33.71 15.68
N PHE A 7 44.70 33.31 14.68
CA PHE A 7 45.01 31.91 14.37
C PHE A 7 45.84 31.33 15.52
N LEU A 8 45.53 30.09 15.93
CA LEU A 8 46.48 29.25 16.63
C LEU A 8 46.36 27.81 16.12
N THR A 9 47.48 27.34 15.60
CA THR A 9 47.78 26.00 15.09
C THR A 9 48.03 25.02 16.25
N VAL A 10 48.37 23.78 15.89
CA VAL A 10 49.01 22.68 16.66
C VAL A 10 47.99 21.77 17.39
N VAL A 11 48.03 20.43 17.37
CA VAL A 11 49.10 19.42 17.20
C VAL A 11 48.49 18.10 16.68
N PHE A 12 49.24 17.38 15.84
CA PHE A 12 49.02 15.97 15.47
C PHE A 12 49.24 15.03 16.67
N ALA A 13 48.29 14.14 16.96
CA ALA A 13 48.54 12.96 17.78
C ALA A 13 47.98 11.72 17.08
N ALA A 14 48.87 10.97 16.43
CA ALA A 14 48.61 9.60 16.02
C ALA A 14 48.73 8.69 17.25
N ILE A 15 47.66 7.95 17.55
CA ILE A 15 47.68 6.87 18.53
C ILE A 15 47.26 5.61 17.80
N THR A 16 48.25 4.79 17.47
CA THR A 16 48.08 3.39 17.05
C THR A 16 47.87 2.55 18.31
N SER A 17 46.65 2.04 18.50
CA SER A 17 46.36 1.02 19.50
C SER A 17 46.07 -0.31 18.81
N LEU A 18 46.82 -1.31 19.28
CA LEU A 18 46.95 -2.68 18.85
C LEU A 18 45.66 -3.51 19.09
N SER A 19 45.40 -4.42 18.17
CA SER A 19 44.25 -5.33 18.07
C SER A 19 44.01 -6.23 19.29
N ALA A 20 42.74 -6.48 19.61
CA ALA A 20 42.28 -7.69 20.30
C ALA A 20 41.02 -8.24 19.62
N HIS A 21 41.05 -9.55 19.34
CA HIS A 21 40.07 -10.31 18.58
C HIS A 21 38.85 -10.76 19.41
N ALA A 22 37.75 -10.90 18.68
CA ALA A 22 36.64 -11.84 18.85
C ALA A 22 35.54 -11.57 19.91
N HIS A 23 34.34 -11.26 19.40
CA HIS A 23 33.22 -12.19 19.60
C HIS A 23 32.20 -12.08 18.45
N SER A 24 31.73 -13.25 18.04
CA SER A 24 30.72 -13.50 17.02
C SER A 24 29.43 -12.70 17.28
N GLY A 25 29.07 -11.86 16.32
CA GLY A 25 27.73 -11.29 16.20
C GLY A 25 27.17 -11.66 14.83
N HIS A 26 26.50 -12.80 14.74
CA HIS A 26 25.60 -13.11 13.63
C HIS A 26 24.43 -12.12 13.71
N ALA A 27 24.56 -10.95 13.07
CA ALA A 27 23.42 -10.06 12.85
C ALA A 27 22.64 -10.64 11.67
N HIS A 28 21.67 -11.47 12.01
CA HIS A 28 20.68 -11.99 11.08
C HIS A 28 19.98 -10.83 10.36
N HIS A 29 19.99 -10.92 9.03
CA HIS A 29 18.93 -10.55 8.11
C HIS A 29 18.02 -9.40 8.53
N GLY A 30 18.11 -8.31 7.76
CA GLY A 30 17.11 -7.26 7.73
C GLY A 30 15.71 -7.84 7.61
N HIS A 31 14.90 -7.59 8.64
CA HIS A 31 13.46 -7.66 8.51
C HIS A 31 13.01 -6.34 7.89
N GLN A 32 13.01 -6.28 6.55
CA GLN A 32 12.11 -5.38 5.84
C GLN A 32 10.69 -5.80 6.25
N HIS A 33 10.10 -5.05 7.17
CA HIS A 33 8.67 -5.09 7.39
C HIS A 33 8.00 -4.79 6.05
N SER A 34 7.26 -5.78 5.55
CA SER A 34 6.15 -5.72 4.59
C SER A 34 6.05 -4.41 3.79
N GLN A 35 6.31 -4.51 2.49
CA GLN A 35 6.04 -3.46 1.50
C GLN A 35 4.54 -3.07 1.53
N GLN A 36 4.16 -2.17 2.45
CA GLN A 36 3.20 -1.14 2.12
C GLN A 36 3.98 -0.19 1.23
N GLY A 37 3.54 0.03 -0.02
CA GLY A 37 4.20 0.99 -0.89
C GLY A 37 4.39 2.32 -0.14
N ASP A 38 5.55 2.94 -0.28
CA ASP A 38 5.80 4.28 0.25
C ASP A 38 5.04 5.29 -0.62
N PHE A 39 3.72 5.31 -0.46
CA PHE A 39 2.82 6.14 -1.25
C PHE A 39 2.73 7.58 -0.71
N GLY A 40 3.25 7.83 0.49
CA GLY A 40 3.16 9.12 1.19
C GLY A 40 2.02 9.20 2.22
N ASP A 41 1.69 10.44 2.63
CA ASP A 41 0.63 10.72 3.61
C ASP A 41 -0.71 10.96 2.92
N ALA A 42 -1.61 9.97 3.00
CA ALA A 42 -2.92 10.02 2.38
C ALA A 42 -3.77 11.23 2.79
N ALA A 43 -3.57 11.76 4.01
CA ALA A 43 -4.31 12.92 4.50
C ALA A 43 -3.90 14.23 3.81
N LYS A 44 -2.75 14.23 3.12
CA LYS A 44 -2.22 15.38 2.37
C LYS A 44 -2.33 15.21 0.85
N ALA A 45 -2.62 14.00 0.39
CA ALA A 45 -2.81 13.70 -1.02
C ALA A 45 -4.14 14.27 -1.51
N SER A 46 -4.14 14.87 -2.69
CA SER A 46 -5.37 15.25 -3.38
C SER A 46 -5.90 14.07 -4.21
N ALA A 47 -7.21 13.95 -4.36
CA ALA A 47 -7.83 12.99 -5.27
C ALA A 47 -7.52 13.35 -6.73
N PRO A 48 -7.23 12.39 -7.63
CA PRO A 48 -7.11 12.69 -9.06
C PRO A 48 -8.38 13.35 -9.61
N ASP A 49 -8.22 14.25 -10.58
CA ASP A 49 -9.33 15.04 -11.10
C ASP A 49 -10.36 14.14 -11.77
N GLY A 50 -11.65 14.30 -11.42
CA GLY A 50 -12.75 13.55 -12.02
C GLY A 50 -12.76 12.04 -11.73
N VAL A 51 -11.83 11.53 -10.91
CA VAL A 51 -11.79 10.12 -10.51
C VAL A 51 -12.60 9.89 -9.24
N THR A 52 -13.43 8.85 -9.24
CA THR A 52 -14.24 8.45 -8.09
C THR A 52 -14.16 6.95 -7.83
N VAL A 53 -14.42 6.56 -6.58
CA VAL A 53 -14.58 5.18 -6.14
C VAL A 53 -16.03 5.00 -5.70
N SER A 54 -16.76 4.08 -6.31
CA SER A 54 -18.13 3.71 -5.92
C SER A 54 -18.23 2.26 -5.48
N ASP A 55 -19.32 1.95 -4.79
CA ASP A 55 -19.72 0.57 -4.45
C ASP A 55 -18.64 -0.21 -3.70
N CYS A 56 -17.85 0.46 -2.85
CA CYS A 56 -16.76 -0.20 -2.14
C CYS A 56 -17.27 -1.15 -1.05
N TRP A 57 -16.80 -2.39 -1.09
CA TRP A 57 -17.10 -3.39 -0.07
C TRP A 57 -15.96 -4.39 0.11
N ILE A 58 -15.89 -5.00 1.29
CA ILE A 58 -14.88 -5.99 1.69
C ILE A 58 -15.59 -7.32 1.91
N ARG A 59 -15.12 -8.38 1.25
CA ARG A 59 -15.53 -9.76 1.53
C ARG A 59 -14.80 -10.27 2.76
N ALA A 60 -15.51 -10.38 3.87
CA ALA A 60 -14.98 -10.98 5.08
C ALA A 60 -15.00 -12.52 5.01
N LEU A 61 -13.91 -13.12 5.47
CA LEU A 61 -13.79 -14.55 5.74
C LEU A 61 -13.52 -14.75 7.24
N PRO A 62 -13.95 -15.88 7.83
CA PRO A 62 -13.78 -16.14 9.26
C PRO A 62 -12.31 -16.35 9.63
N ASN A 63 -12.02 -16.31 10.93
CA ASN A 63 -10.71 -16.67 11.51
C ASN A 63 -9.56 -15.79 10.99
N ARG A 64 -9.81 -14.51 10.74
CA ARG A 64 -8.80 -13.57 10.21
C ARG A 64 -8.11 -14.06 8.93
N LEU A 65 -8.81 -14.85 8.12
CA LEU A 65 -8.34 -15.25 6.80
C LEU A 65 -8.20 -14.02 5.87
N PRO A 66 -7.34 -14.10 4.84
CA PRO A 66 -7.24 -13.04 3.85
C PRO A 66 -8.60 -12.69 3.23
N SER A 67 -8.84 -11.40 3.11
CA SER A 67 -10.07 -10.83 2.58
C SER A 67 -9.79 -10.17 1.23
N ALA A 68 -10.85 -9.74 0.54
CA ALA A 68 -10.73 -9.02 -0.73
C ALA A 68 -11.67 -7.81 -0.73
N ALA A 69 -11.19 -6.69 -1.23
CA ALA A 69 -12.01 -5.50 -1.49
C ALA A 69 -12.39 -5.40 -2.97
N TYR A 70 -13.60 -4.91 -3.20
CA TYR A 70 -14.26 -4.78 -4.49
C TYR A 70 -14.93 -3.41 -4.57
N PHE A 71 -14.91 -2.80 -5.74
CA PHE A 71 -15.35 -1.42 -5.99
C PHE A 71 -15.32 -1.13 -7.48
N THR A 72 -15.86 0.03 -7.88
CA THR A 72 -15.75 0.54 -9.24
C THR A 72 -14.99 1.86 -9.24
N LEU A 73 -14.00 1.97 -10.12
CA LEU A 73 -13.34 3.23 -10.45
C LEU A 73 -14.04 3.87 -11.64
N ASN A 74 -14.29 5.17 -11.56
CA ASN A 74 -14.79 5.95 -12.69
C ASN A 74 -13.90 7.16 -12.91
N ASN A 75 -13.54 7.44 -14.14
CA ASN A 75 -12.77 8.62 -14.53
C ASN A 75 -13.58 9.46 -15.49
N SER A 76 -14.14 10.55 -15.00
CA SER A 76 -14.94 11.50 -15.79
C SER A 76 -14.11 12.62 -16.42
N SER A 77 -12.80 12.62 -16.20
CA SER A 77 -11.89 13.65 -16.71
C SER A 77 -11.46 13.39 -18.16
N ALA A 78 -10.73 14.35 -18.71
CA ALA A 78 -10.10 14.25 -20.03
C ALA A 78 -8.66 13.67 -19.98
N HIS A 79 -8.22 13.19 -18.81
CA HIS A 79 -6.87 12.67 -18.59
C HIS A 79 -6.94 11.23 -18.08
N ASP A 80 -6.00 10.40 -18.51
CA ASP A 80 -5.85 9.06 -17.97
C ASP A 80 -5.39 9.14 -16.50
N ALA A 81 -5.79 8.15 -15.71
CA ALA A 81 -5.31 7.94 -14.36
C ALA A 81 -4.86 6.49 -14.22
N ALA A 82 -4.04 6.19 -13.21
CA ALA A 82 -3.69 4.81 -12.92
C ALA A 82 -3.65 4.55 -11.42
N LEU A 83 -4.33 3.48 -11.00
CA LEU A 83 -4.28 2.99 -9.63
C LEU A 83 -3.01 2.16 -9.47
N ILE A 84 -2.15 2.54 -8.53
CA ILE A 84 -0.84 1.90 -8.29
C ILE A 84 -0.78 1.13 -6.97
N GLY A 85 -1.85 1.19 -6.17
CA GLY A 85 -1.91 0.45 -4.94
C GLY A 85 -3.07 0.85 -4.05
N ALA A 86 -3.13 0.22 -2.88
CA ALA A 86 -4.06 0.57 -1.82
C ALA A 86 -3.41 0.37 -0.44
N GLN A 87 -3.99 1.00 0.57
CA GLN A 87 -3.55 0.91 1.96
C GLN A 87 -4.75 0.92 2.90
N SER A 88 -4.65 0.22 4.02
CA SER A 88 -5.59 0.32 5.13
C SER A 88 -4.88 0.05 6.44
N LYS A 89 -5.25 0.78 7.49
CA LYS A 89 -4.71 0.54 8.85
C LYS A 89 -5.21 -0.77 9.45
N ALA A 90 -6.28 -1.35 8.91
CA ALA A 90 -6.87 -2.60 9.40
C ALA A 90 -6.14 -3.86 8.91
N PHE A 91 -5.23 -3.73 7.94
CA PHE A 91 -4.55 -4.86 7.30
C PHE A 91 -3.04 -4.63 7.23
N GLY A 92 -2.25 -5.65 7.56
CA GLY A 92 -0.79 -5.56 7.50
C GLY A 92 -0.25 -5.46 6.07
N LYS A 93 -0.95 -6.05 5.10
CA LYS A 93 -0.53 -6.08 3.69
C LYS A 93 -1.74 -5.94 2.76
N VAL A 94 -1.60 -5.07 1.76
CA VAL A 94 -2.65 -4.70 0.80
C VAL A 94 -2.04 -4.68 -0.60
N MET A 95 -2.64 -5.39 -1.55
CA MET A 95 -2.08 -5.57 -2.91
C MET A 95 -3.19 -5.53 -3.96
N LEU A 96 -2.89 -5.05 -5.17
CA LEU A 96 -3.80 -5.19 -6.31
C LEU A 96 -3.58 -6.57 -6.93
N HIS A 97 -4.63 -7.34 -7.13
CA HIS A 97 -4.56 -8.66 -7.73
C HIS A 97 -5.56 -8.81 -8.86
N ALA A 98 -5.23 -9.64 -9.85
CA ALA A 98 -6.14 -10.14 -10.87
C ALA A 98 -6.31 -11.65 -10.74
N ASN A 99 -7.53 -12.13 -10.96
CA ASN A 99 -7.79 -13.55 -11.12
C ASN A 99 -7.59 -13.95 -12.59
N THR A 100 -6.78 -14.98 -12.84
CA THR A 100 -6.43 -15.47 -14.16
C THR A 100 -6.44 -17.00 -14.20
N THR A 101 -6.30 -17.58 -15.39
CA THR A 101 -6.12 -19.03 -15.56
C THR A 101 -4.70 -19.32 -16.01
N VAL A 102 -3.95 -20.06 -15.21
CA VAL A 102 -2.61 -20.55 -15.56
C VAL A 102 -2.67 -22.07 -15.67
N ASN A 103 -2.42 -22.60 -16.87
CA ASN A 103 -2.45 -24.04 -17.15
C ASN A 103 -3.78 -24.73 -16.75
N GLY A 104 -4.91 -24.07 -17.00
CA GLY A 104 -6.24 -24.60 -16.66
C GLY A 104 -6.62 -24.49 -15.17
N MET A 105 -5.76 -23.90 -14.34
CA MET A 105 -6.01 -23.67 -12.92
C MET A 105 -6.20 -22.17 -12.64
N ALA A 106 -7.20 -21.83 -11.83
CA ALA A 106 -7.41 -20.46 -11.38
C ALA A 106 -6.23 -20.01 -10.49
N ALA A 107 -5.70 -18.83 -10.76
CA ALA A 107 -4.60 -18.22 -10.03
C ALA A 107 -4.89 -16.75 -9.75
N MET A 108 -4.51 -16.27 -8.57
CA MET A 108 -4.50 -14.84 -8.25
C MET A 108 -3.08 -14.32 -8.43
N VAL A 109 -2.92 -13.31 -9.28
CA VAL A 109 -1.62 -12.73 -9.64
C VAL A 109 -1.59 -11.27 -9.20
N HIS A 110 -0.49 -10.86 -8.61
CA HIS A 110 -0.25 -9.48 -8.21
C HIS A 110 -0.15 -8.56 -9.44
N GLU A 111 -0.70 -7.36 -9.32
CA GLU A 111 -0.61 -6.28 -10.28
C GLU A 111 0.01 -5.05 -9.62
N ASP A 112 0.98 -4.45 -10.30
CA ASP A 112 1.61 -3.22 -9.83
C ASP A 112 0.77 -1.98 -10.16
N LYS A 113 -0.10 -2.08 -11.18
CA LYS A 113 -0.86 -0.95 -11.70
C LYS A 113 -2.10 -1.40 -12.45
N VAL A 114 -3.18 -0.63 -12.32
CA VAL A 114 -4.40 -0.72 -13.13
C VAL A 114 -4.64 0.62 -13.82
N GLU A 115 -4.62 0.60 -15.15
CA GLU A 115 -4.89 1.77 -15.99
C GLU A 115 -6.38 2.12 -15.98
N LEU A 116 -6.69 3.41 -15.87
CA LEU A 116 -8.03 3.96 -15.90
C LEU A 116 -8.11 5.11 -16.92
N PRO A 117 -8.43 4.80 -18.19
CA PRO A 117 -8.47 5.77 -19.26
C PRO A 117 -9.44 6.94 -19.00
N ALA A 118 -9.19 8.08 -19.64
CA ALA A 118 -10.10 9.22 -19.67
C ALA A 118 -11.51 8.81 -20.12
N GLY A 119 -12.54 9.27 -19.41
CA GLY A 119 -13.94 8.87 -19.63
C GLY A 119 -14.25 7.40 -19.32
N GLY A 120 -13.29 6.65 -18.79
CA GLY A 120 -13.37 5.21 -18.57
C GLY A 120 -13.92 4.81 -17.19
N SER A 121 -14.15 3.50 -17.06
CA SER A 121 -14.54 2.85 -15.81
C SER A 121 -13.81 1.51 -15.70
N PHE A 122 -13.49 1.09 -14.48
CA PHE A 122 -12.83 -0.18 -14.20
C PHE A 122 -13.43 -0.83 -12.95
N GLU A 123 -13.87 -2.08 -13.07
CA GLU A 123 -14.55 -2.81 -12.00
C GLU A 123 -13.62 -3.82 -11.33
N PHE A 124 -13.51 -3.74 -10.01
CA PHE A 124 -12.91 -4.74 -9.14
C PHE A 124 -14.04 -5.61 -8.59
N ALA A 125 -14.26 -6.78 -9.19
CA ALA A 125 -15.35 -7.70 -8.86
C ALA A 125 -14.86 -9.14 -8.61
N PRO A 126 -15.64 -9.96 -7.86
CA PRO A 126 -15.33 -11.36 -7.65
C PRO A 126 -15.06 -12.12 -8.96
N GLY A 127 -13.95 -12.85 -9.02
CA GLY A 127 -13.53 -13.60 -10.20
C GLY A 127 -12.74 -12.79 -11.24
N GLY A 128 -12.65 -11.46 -11.08
CA GLY A 128 -11.79 -10.56 -11.85
C GLY A 128 -10.71 -9.92 -10.97
N HIS A 129 -10.59 -8.59 -11.03
CA HIS A 129 -9.63 -7.83 -10.21
C HIS A 129 -10.16 -7.61 -8.79
N HIS A 130 -9.25 -7.55 -7.83
CA HIS A 130 -9.57 -7.26 -6.43
C HIS A 130 -8.38 -6.63 -5.70
N VAL A 131 -8.67 -5.91 -4.63
CA VAL A 131 -7.63 -5.54 -3.66
C VAL A 131 -7.53 -6.67 -2.64
N MET A 132 -6.42 -7.40 -2.64
CA MET A 132 -6.15 -8.45 -1.65
C MET A 132 -5.76 -7.82 -0.32
N LEU A 133 -6.42 -8.25 0.75
CA LEU A 133 -6.29 -7.72 2.11
C LEU A 133 -5.79 -8.84 3.03
N GLU A 134 -4.50 -8.80 3.38
CA GLU A 134 -3.85 -9.82 4.21
C GLU A 134 -3.53 -9.29 5.61
N GLN A 135 -3.38 -10.24 6.55
CA GLN A 135 -2.98 -9.95 7.94
C GLN A 135 -3.94 -8.94 8.61
N PRO A 136 -5.24 -9.23 8.69
CA PRO A 136 -6.17 -8.34 9.37
C PRO A 136 -5.79 -8.18 10.85
N ALA A 137 -5.82 -6.95 11.34
CA ALA A 137 -5.46 -6.60 12.72
C ALA A 137 -6.49 -7.09 13.75
N SER A 138 -7.75 -7.26 13.34
CA SER A 138 -8.86 -7.76 14.14
C SER A 138 -9.82 -8.59 13.29
N GLU A 139 -10.80 -9.25 13.92
CA GLU A 139 -11.91 -9.84 13.17
C GLU A 139 -12.70 -8.74 12.44
N LEU A 140 -13.23 -9.07 11.26
CA LEU A 140 -14.05 -8.16 10.45
C LEU A 140 -15.52 -8.30 10.85
N GLU A 141 -16.13 -7.23 11.33
CA GLU A 141 -17.54 -7.20 11.73
C GLU A 141 -18.44 -6.89 10.53
N ILE A 142 -19.30 -7.85 10.16
CA ILE A 142 -20.25 -7.70 9.05
C ILE A 142 -21.18 -6.50 9.29
N GLY A 143 -21.40 -5.70 8.24
CA GLY A 143 -22.27 -4.51 8.26
C GLY A 143 -21.59 -3.25 8.79
N LYS A 144 -20.33 -3.33 9.24
CA LYS A 144 -19.49 -2.15 9.50
C LYS A 144 -18.76 -1.72 8.23
N SER A 145 -18.18 -0.53 8.24
CA SER A 145 -17.30 -0.06 7.17
C SER A 145 -15.89 0.19 7.69
N LEU A 146 -14.90 -0.02 6.82
CA LEU A 146 -13.51 0.34 7.08
C LEU A 146 -12.96 1.18 5.93
N PRO A 147 -12.12 2.18 6.21
CA PRO A 147 -11.50 2.98 5.18
C PRO A 147 -10.42 2.18 4.44
N ILE A 148 -10.47 2.25 3.11
CA ILE A 148 -9.38 1.87 2.22
C ILE A 148 -8.94 3.11 1.45
N THR A 149 -7.64 3.39 1.48
CA THR A 149 -7.02 4.42 0.67
C THR A 149 -6.51 3.80 -0.62
N PHE A 150 -6.96 4.33 -1.75
CA PHE A 150 -6.56 3.98 -3.10
C PHE A 150 -5.55 5.01 -3.59
N TRP A 151 -4.36 4.53 -3.96
CA TRP A 151 -3.24 5.36 -4.38
C TRP A 151 -3.10 5.34 -5.89
N PHE A 152 -3.00 6.53 -6.46
CA PHE A 152 -2.83 6.77 -7.88
C PHE A 152 -1.43 7.33 -8.15
N GLU A 153 -1.04 7.36 -9.42
CA GLU A 153 0.18 8.05 -9.84
C GLU A 153 0.23 9.51 -9.35
N GLU A 154 1.42 10.09 -9.36
CA GLU A 154 1.67 11.46 -8.88
C GLU A 154 1.35 11.70 -7.39
N GLY A 155 1.29 10.64 -6.59
CA GLY A 155 1.03 10.74 -5.14
C GLY A 155 -0.40 11.17 -4.81
N ARG A 156 -1.33 10.96 -5.74
CA ARG A 156 -2.76 11.26 -5.57
C ARG A 156 -3.45 10.11 -4.86
N ALA A 157 -4.50 10.41 -4.09
CA ALA A 157 -5.20 9.37 -3.32
C ALA A 157 -6.69 9.66 -3.14
N ILE A 158 -7.47 8.58 -3.05
CA ILE A 158 -8.88 8.62 -2.66
C ILE A 158 -9.05 7.65 -1.49
N THR A 159 -9.68 8.09 -0.40
CA THR A 159 -10.10 7.17 0.67
C THR A 159 -11.60 6.93 0.57
N SER A 160 -12.00 5.67 0.53
CA SER A 160 -13.41 5.25 0.51
C SER A 160 -13.72 4.37 1.72
N ASP A 161 -14.90 4.55 2.31
CA ASP A 161 -15.42 3.65 3.33
C ASP A 161 -16.05 2.43 2.66
N CYS A 162 -15.47 1.26 2.92
CA CYS A 162 -15.87 0.02 2.28
C CYS A 162 -16.64 -0.85 3.28
N GLU A 163 -17.89 -1.19 2.93
CA GLU A 163 -18.76 -2.00 3.78
C GLU A 163 -18.26 -3.45 3.86
N ILE A 164 -18.19 -4.01 5.06
CA ILE A 164 -17.81 -5.39 5.30
C ILE A 164 -19.03 -6.28 5.09
N ARG A 165 -18.95 -7.19 4.11
CA ARG A 165 -20.02 -8.13 3.74
C ARG A 165 -19.54 -9.57 3.85
N SER A 166 -20.47 -10.47 4.13
CA SER A 166 -20.17 -11.91 4.18
C SER A 166 -20.04 -12.48 2.76
N ALA A 167 -19.22 -13.51 2.60
CA ALA A 167 -19.12 -14.23 1.33
C ALA A 167 -20.44 -14.90 0.89
N ALA A 168 -21.32 -15.22 1.84
CA ALA A 168 -22.59 -15.90 1.59
C ALA A 168 -23.69 -14.99 0.99
N GLY A 169 -23.46 -13.67 0.92
CA GLY A 169 -24.40 -12.70 0.38
C GLY A 169 -24.20 -12.32 -1.08
N LEU A 170 -23.21 -12.90 -1.76
CA LEU A 170 -22.93 -12.65 -3.17
C LEU A 170 -23.91 -13.46 -4.02
N LYS A 171 -24.96 -12.80 -4.49
CA LYS A 171 -25.89 -13.35 -5.48
C LYS A 171 -25.33 -13.23 -6.89
#